data_AF-A0A7S0U668-F1
#
_entry.id   AF-A0A7S0U668-F1
#
_cell.length_a   1.000
_cell.length_b   1.000
_cell.length_c   1.000
_cell.angle_alpha   90.00
_cell.angle_beta   90.00
_cell.angle_gamma   90.00
#
_symmetry.space_group_name_H-M   'P 1'
#
loop_
_entity.id
_entity.type
_entity.pdbx_description
1 polymer ?
#
loop_
_entity_poly.entity_id
_entity_poly.type
_entity_poly.pdbx_seq_one_letter_code
_entity_poly.pdbx_strand_id
1 'polypeptide(L)'
;KEECESVVLDTEAYAAEKGWTNNRHLSHATVDIPITDLPQAGRLFNDTIRPRLVKAIADGFGFEGDDIVPIDVFVVKYAAEGQRQLSVHRDGALMTFSLLLNDPGDFEGGGTYFEEDGRVYRPQQGVAVLHSG
;
A
#
# COMPACT_ATOMS: atom_id res chain seq x y z
N LYS A 1 -4.27 -9.04 -11.20
CA LYS A 1 -4.95 -7.98 -11.96
C LYS A 1 -6.37 -7.77 -11.44
N GLU A 2 -7.25 -8.78 -11.52
CA GLU A 2 -8.63 -8.72 -10.98
C GLU A 2 -8.70 -8.33 -9.49
N GLU A 3 -7.84 -8.92 -8.64
CA GLU A 3 -7.76 -8.57 -7.22
C GLU A 3 -7.43 -7.08 -7.01
N CYS A 4 -6.50 -6.53 -7.79
CA CYS A 4 -6.11 -5.13 -7.69
C CYS A 4 -7.23 -4.19 -8.16
N GLU A 5 -7.89 -4.55 -9.27
CA GLU A 5 -9.05 -3.81 -9.78
C GLU A 5 -10.19 -3.79 -8.77
N SER A 6 -10.44 -4.91 -8.07
CA SER A 6 -11.44 -4.96 -7.00
C SER A 6 -11.11 -4.00 -5.84
N VAL A 7 -9.85 -3.91 -5.43
CA VAL A 7 -9.42 -2.93 -4.41
C VAL A 7 -9.65 -1.50 -4.90
N VAL A 8 -9.23 -1.18 -6.13
CA VAL A 8 -9.38 0.16 -6.71
C VAL A 8 -10.86 0.55 -6.81
N LEU A 9 -11.72 -0.35 -7.32
CA LEU A 9 -13.15 -0.09 -7.45
C LEU A 9 -13.84 0.17 -6.10
N ASP A 10 -13.55 -0.65 -5.09
CA ASP A 10 -14.12 -0.44 -3.75
C ASP A 10 -13.63 0.87 -3.12
N THR A 11 -12.36 1.20 -3.34
CA THR A 11 -11.76 2.45 -2.85
C THR A 11 -12.36 3.69 -3.51
N GLU A 12 -12.46 3.71 -4.84
CA GLU A 12 -13.04 4.84 -5.57
C GLU A 12 -14.55 4.96 -5.30
N ALA A 13 -15.27 3.86 -5.08
CA ALA A 13 -16.67 3.90 -4.66
C ALA A 13 -16.83 4.54 -3.27
N TYR A 14 -15.99 4.16 -2.30
CA TYR A 14 -15.96 4.79 -0.99
C TYR A 14 -15.62 6.29 -1.11
N ALA A 15 -14.59 6.62 -1.87
CA ALA A 15 -14.15 7.99 -2.07
C ALA A 15 -15.21 8.87 -2.74
N ALA A 16 -16.01 8.32 -3.66
CA ALA A 16 -17.10 9.04 -4.30
C ALA A 16 -18.22 9.41 -3.30
N GLU A 17 -18.43 8.58 -2.26
CA GLU A 17 -19.46 8.81 -1.25
C GLU A 17 -18.95 9.65 -0.07
N LYS A 18 -17.74 9.36 0.43
CA LYS A 18 -17.19 9.90 1.68
C LYS A 18 -16.01 10.84 1.49
N GLY A 19 -15.40 10.85 0.31
CA GLY A 19 -14.18 11.58 0.02
C GLY A 19 -12.90 10.84 0.42
N TRP A 20 -11.77 11.31 -0.10
CA TRP A 20 -10.43 10.92 0.35
C TRP A 20 -10.05 11.67 1.62
N THR A 21 -9.30 11.04 2.52
CA THR A 21 -8.69 11.72 3.67
C THR A 21 -7.29 12.22 3.32
N ASN A 22 -6.76 13.21 4.05
CA ASN A 22 -5.42 13.77 3.78
C ASN A 22 -4.64 14.15 5.05
N ASN A 23 -5.06 13.68 6.21
CA ASN A 23 -4.54 14.10 7.51
C ASN A 23 -4.55 12.97 8.56
N ARG A 24 -4.56 11.71 8.13
CA ARG A 24 -4.53 10.54 9.03
C ARG A 24 -3.20 10.39 9.76
N HIS A 25 -2.09 10.78 9.12
CA HIS A 25 -0.74 10.71 9.71
C HIS A 25 -0.19 12.12 9.95
N LEU A 26 0.30 12.39 11.17
CA LEU A 26 0.72 13.74 11.59
C LEU A 26 2.00 14.24 10.90
N SER A 27 2.97 13.34 10.66
CA SER A 27 4.28 13.69 10.10
C SER A 27 4.32 13.56 8.57
N HIS A 28 3.70 12.51 8.04
CA HIS A 28 3.78 12.13 6.62
C HIS A 28 2.39 11.79 6.10
N ALA A 29 1.51 12.79 6.06
CA ALA A 29 0.14 12.61 5.62
C ALA A 29 0.06 12.23 4.14
N THR A 30 -0.77 11.24 3.84
CA THR A 30 -1.11 10.83 2.48
C THR A 30 -2.57 11.08 2.14
N VAL A 31 -2.86 11.18 0.84
CA VAL A 31 -4.23 11.10 0.31
C VAL A 31 -4.61 9.63 0.28
N ASP A 32 -5.34 9.18 1.30
CA ASP A 32 -5.57 7.76 1.52
C ASP A 32 -6.92 7.44 2.18
N ILE A 33 -7.25 6.14 2.15
CA ILE A 33 -8.41 5.55 2.84
C ILE A 33 -7.95 4.28 3.57
N PRO A 34 -8.27 4.12 4.88
CA PRO A 34 -7.93 2.90 5.61
C PRO A 34 -8.68 1.68 5.07
N ILE A 35 -8.03 0.52 5.05
CA ILE A 35 -8.63 -0.72 4.55
C ILE A 35 -9.88 -1.14 5.34
N THR A 36 -9.99 -0.70 6.61
CA THR A 36 -11.15 -0.97 7.48
C THR A 36 -12.42 -0.30 7.00
N ASP A 37 -12.29 0.79 6.23
CA ASP A 37 -13.41 1.53 5.67
C ASP A 37 -13.86 0.96 4.32
N LEU A 38 -13.11 0.00 3.77
CA LEU A 38 -13.32 -0.61 2.45
C LEU A 38 -13.82 -2.05 2.61
N PRO A 39 -15.14 -2.32 2.55
CA PRO A 39 -15.68 -3.62 2.93
C PRO A 39 -15.23 -4.76 2.02
N GLN A 40 -15.10 -4.54 0.71
CA GLN A 40 -14.68 -5.58 -0.23
C GLN A 40 -13.16 -5.71 -0.23
N ALA A 41 -12.44 -4.59 -0.27
CA ALA A 41 -10.98 -4.60 -0.24
C ALA A 41 -10.46 -5.17 1.09
N GLY A 42 -11.11 -4.86 2.22
CA GLY A 42 -10.78 -5.41 3.53
C GLY A 42 -11.01 -6.91 3.64
N ARG A 43 -12.10 -7.44 3.06
CA ARG A 43 -12.29 -8.90 2.97
C ARG A 43 -11.22 -9.55 2.10
N LEU A 44 -10.99 -9.01 0.90
CA LEU A 44 -9.96 -9.51 0.00
C LEU A 44 -8.56 -9.45 0.64
N PHE A 45 -8.26 -8.40 1.39
CA PHE A 45 -7.02 -8.28 2.13
C PHE A 45 -6.88 -9.41 3.15
N ASN A 46 -7.88 -9.61 4.02
CA ASN A 46 -7.81 -10.62 5.07
C ASN A 46 -7.78 -12.05 4.52
N ASP A 47 -8.60 -12.34 3.52
CA ASP A 47 -8.79 -13.72 3.04
C ASP A 47 -7.69 -14.14 2.06
N THR A 48 -7.06 -13.18 1.38
CA THR A 48 -6.21 -13.48 0.21
C THR A 48 -4.85 -12.79 0.25
N ILE A 49 -4.80 -11.46 0.38
CA ILE A 49 -3.53 -10.71 0.27
C ILE A 49 -2.66 -10.93 1.51
N ARG A 50 -3.23 -10.79 2.71
CA ARG A 50 -2.54 -10.92 3.99
C ARG A 50 -1.88 -12.30 4.15
N PRO A 51 -2.54 -13.45 3.91
CA PRO A 51 -1.88 -14.75 4.01
C PRO A 51 -0.65 -14.88 3.09
N ARG A 52 -0.70 -14.30 1.89
CA ARG A 52 0.43 -14.29 0.95
C ARG A 52 1.58 -13.42 1.46
N LEU A 53 1.28 -12.25 2.02
CA LEU A 53 2.27 -11.36 2.63
C LEU A 53 2.91 -11.99 3.87
N VAL A 54 2.11 -12.54 4.78
CA VAL A 54 2.58 -13.24 5.99
C VAL A 54 3.52 -14.38 5.61
N LYS A 55 3.13 -15.20 4.62
CA LYS A 55 4.00 -16.27 4.12
C LYS A 55 5.31 -15.73 3.54
N ALA A 56 5.25 -14.70 2.70
CA ALA A 56 6.46 -14.11 2.11
C ALA A 56 7.40 -13.51 3.16
N ILE A 57 6.85 -12.87 4.20
CA ILE A 57 7.62 -12.30 5.29
C ILE A 57 8.25 -13.40 6.15
N ALA A 58 7.47 -14.41 6.53
CA ALA A 58 7.96 -15.55 7.31
C ALA A 58 9.09 -16.29 6.59
N ASP A 59 8.88 -16.66 5.32
CA ASP A 59 9.88 -17.37 4.51
C ASP A 59 11.13 -16.52 4.22
N GLY A 60 10.94 -15.22 3.96
CA GLY A 60 12.00 -14.32 3.51
C GLY A 60 12.87 -13.75 4.63
N PHE A 61 12.31 -13.58 5.83
CA PHE A 61 12.98 -12.88 6.93
C PHE A 61 13.03 -13.69 8.24
N GLY A 62 12.48 -14.92 8.28
CA GLY A 62 12.62 -15.83 9.41
C GLY A 62 11.70 -15.51 10.59
N PHE A 63 10.57 -14.84 10.35
CA PHE A 63 9.52 -14.63 11.36
C PHE A 63 8.57 -15.83 11.44
N GLU A 64 7.94 -16.03 12.60
CA GLU A 64 6.79 -16.92 12.69
C GLU A 64 5.53 -16.22 12.17
N GLY A 65 4.65 -16.96 11.48
CA GLY A 65 3.46 -16.37 10.86
C GLY A 65 2.53 -15.66 11.85
N ASP A 66 2.42 -16.21 13.06
CA ASP A 66 1.56 -15.68 14.13
C ASP A 66 2.09 -14.38 14.74
N ASP A 67 3.38 -14.08 14.57
CA ASP A 67 4.00 -12.82 15.01
C ASP A 67 3.75 -11.66 14.03
N ILE A 68 3.21 -11.95 12.83
CA ILE A 68 3.03 -10.95 11.78
C ILE A 68 1.62 -10.36 11.86
N VAL A 69 1.54 -9.20 12.50
CA VAL A 69 0.28 -8.46 12.71
C VAL A 69 0.28 -7.14 11.93
N PRO A 70 -0.74 -6.86 11.11
CA PRO A 70 -0.87 -5.57 10.44
C PRO A 70 -1.18 -4.47 11.45
N ILE A 71 -0.42 -3.37 11.41
CA ILE A 71 -0.59 -2.21 12.29
C ILE A 71 -1.47 -1.15 11.63
N ASP A 72 -1.14 -0.76 10.39
CA ASP A 72 -1.91 0.19 9.58
C ASP A 72 -1.87 -0.26 8.13
N VAL A 73 -3.04 -0.38 7.51
CA VAL A 73 -3.20 -0.84 6.13
C VAL A 73 -4.19 0.08 5.46
N PHE A 74 -3.76 0.70 4.37
CA PHE A 74 -4.54 1.72 3.68
C PHE A 74 -4.18 1.77 2.19
N VAL A 75 -5.10 2.31 1.40
CA VAL A 75 -4.89 2.56 -0.02
C VAL A 75 -4.56 4.04 -0.19
N VAL A 76 -3.39 4.32 -0.76
CA VAL A 76 -2.93 5.68 -1.08
C VAL A 76 -3.15 6.01 -2.56
N LYS A 77 -3.52 7.26 -2.85
CA LYS A 77 -3.67 7.79 -4.20
C LYS A 77 -2.67 8.91 -4.47
N TYR A 78 -1.89 8.73 -5.53
CA TYR A 78 -1.08 9.79 -6.10
C TYR A 78 -1.69 10.27 -7.42
N ALA A 79 -1.73 11.58 -7.62
CA ALA A 79 -2.28 12.20 -8.82
C ALA A 79 -1.48 13.46 -9.19
N ALA A 80 -1.40 13.76 -10.49
CA ALA A 80 -0.75 14.97 -10.99
C ALA A 80 -1.37 16.24 -10.39
N GLU A 81 -2.70 16.25 -10.27
CA GLU A 81 -3.47 17.25 -9.54
C GLU A 81 -3.77 16.71 -8.14
N GLY A 82 -2.97 17.12 -7.15
CA GLY A 82 -3.07 16.64 -5.76
C GLY A 82 -1.71 16.25 -5.19
N GLN A 83 -1.68 15.19 -4.40
CA GLN A 83 -0.43 14.66 -3.86
C GLN A 83 0.29 13.84 -4.94
N ARG A 84 1.51 14.26 -5.30
CA ARG A 84 2.33 13.62 -6.35
C ARG A 84 3.42 12.72 -5.81
N GLN A 85 3.79 12.92 -4.55
CA GLN A 85 4.90 12.23 -3.89
C GLN A 85 4.73 12.35 -2.38
N LEU A 86 5.51 11.54 -1.66
CA LEU A 86 5.73 11.64 -0.24
C LEU A 86 7.25 11.83 -0.01
N SER A 87 7.64 12.68 0.94
CA SER A 87 9.06 12.92 1.23
C SER A 87 9.71 11.66 1.80
N VAL A 88 11.05 11.57 1.71
CA VAL A 88 11.82 10.50 2.37
C VAL A 88 11.51 10.49 3.86
N HIS A 89 11.23 9.31 4.40
CA HIS A 89 10.89 9.08 5.80
C HIS A 89 11.14 7.62 6.19
N ARG A 90 10.88 7.31 7.47
CA ARG A 90 10.79 5.95 7.99
C ARG A 90 9.37 5.68 8.47
N ASP A 91 8.94 4.45 8.30
CA ASP A 91 7.64 3.98 8.74
C ASP A 91 7.65 3.61 10.22
N GLY A 92 6.48 3.71 10.85
CA GLY A 92 6.27 3.34 12.25
C GLY A 92 6.12 1.83 12.48
N ALA A 93 6.61 0.99 11.57
CA ALA A 93 6.48 -0.46 11.60
C ALA A 93 7.85 -1.15 11.46
N LEU A 94 7.95 -2.40 11.90
CA LEU A 94 9.18 -3.18 11.70
C LEU A 94 9.40 -3.50 10.22
N MET A 95 8.32 -3.85 9.52
CA MET A 95 8.30 -4.19 8.10
C MET A 95 7.12 -3.46 7.44
N THR A 96 7.34 -2.95 6.24
CA THR A 96 6.33 -2.32 5.40
C THR A 96 6.17 -3.11 4.11
N PHE A 97 4.96 -3.10 3.56
CA PHE A 97 4.71 -3.52 2.19
C PHE A 97 4.12 -2.38 1.37
N SER A 98 4.53 -2.27 0.10
CA SER A 98 3.90 -1.41 -0.91
C SER A 98 3.43 -2.26 -2.08
N LEU A 99 2.13 -2.31 -2.35
CA LEU A 99 1.54 -3.09 -3.44
C LEU A 99 1.03 -2.15 -4.54
N LEU A 100 1.54 -2.29 -5.77
CA LEU A 100 1.04 -1.50 -6.89
C LEU A 100 -0.32 -2.02 -7.37
N LEU A 101 -1.34 -1.15 -7.39
CA LEU A 101 -2.73 -1.54 -7.65
C LEU A 101 -3.20 -1.27 -9.09
N ASN A 102 -2.75 -0.20 -9.74
CA ASN A 102 -3.12 0.11 -11.13
C ASN A 102 -2.00 -0.23 -12.12
N ASP A 103 -2.30 -0.16 -13.42
CA ASP A 103 -1.35 -0.50 -14.47
C ASP A 103 -0.22 0.56 -14.48
N PRO A 104 1.07 0.18 -14.58
CA PRO A 104 2.16 1.15 -14.75
C PRO A 104 1.99 2.08 -15.95
N GLY A 105 1.18 1.70 -16.95
CA GLY A 105 0.81 2.56 -18.08
C GLY A 105 -0.19 3.68 -17.73
N ASP A 106 -0.82 3.63 -16.55
CA ASP A 106 -1.81 4.64 -16.12
C ASP A 106 -1.16 5.89 -15.49
N PHE A 107 0.16 5.88 -15.29
CA PHE A 107 0.90 7.01 -14.70
C PHE A 107 2.33 7.13 -15.23
N GLU A 108 2.90 8.32 -15.12
CA GLU A 108 4.31 8.57 -15.43
C GLU A 108 5.14 8.71 -14.14
N GLY A 109 6.30 8.05 -14.10
CA GLY A 109 7.21 8.10 -12.96
C GLY A 109 6.86 7.07 -11.87
N GLY A 110 6.58 7.54 -10.66
CA GLY A 110 6.25 6.69 -9.51
C GLY A 110 7.38 5.76 -9.03
N GLY A 111 6.97 4.81 -8.19
CA GLY A 111 7.86 3.88 -7.48
C GLY A 111 8.23 4.34 -6.08
N THR A 112 9.06 3.54 -5.41
CA THR A 112 9.56 3.82 -4.06
C THR A 112 11.06 4.06 -4.14
N TYR A 113 11.51 5.23 -3.68
CA TYR A 113 12.93 5.55 -3.58
C TYR A 113 13.49 5.08 -2.22
N PHE A 114 14.57 4.30 -2.27
CA PHE A 114 15.32 3.88 -1.09
C PHE A 114 16.62 4.67 -1.02
N GLU A 115 16.74 5.52 0.01
CA GLU A 115 17.88 6.44 0.17
C GLU A 115 19.20 5.73 0.37
N GLU A 116 19.22 4.62 1.11
CA GLU A 116 20.42 3.84 1.39
C GLU A 116 21.07 3.29 0.11
N ASP A 117 20.25 2.84 -0.84
CA ASP A 117 20.72 2.29 -2.12
C ASP A 117 20.80 3.33 -3.25
N GLY A 118 20.22 4.52 -3.05
CA GLY A 118 20.07 5.54 -4.09
C GLY A 118 19.21 5.08 -5.28
N ARG A 119 18.29 4.14 -5.07
CA ARG A 119 17.53 3.46 -6.14
C ARG A 119 16.04 3.67 -6.02
N VAL A 120 15.36 3.69 -7.16
CA VAL A 120 13.89 3.68 -7.22
C VAL A 120 13.40 2.32 -7.69
N TYR A 121 12.58 1.66 -6.87
CA TYR A 121 11.95 0.41 -7.22
C TYR A 121 10.58 0.67 -7.88
N ARG A 122 10.36 0.06 -9.05
CA ARG A 122 9.13 0.21 -9.86
C ARG A 122 8.51 -1.15 -10.14
N PRO A 123 7.65 -1.66 -9.25
CA PRO A 123 7.00 -2.96 -9.41
C PRO A 123 6.02 -2.94 -10.60
N GLN A 124 5.66 -4.14 -11.07
CA GLN A 124 4.49 -4.33 -11.93
C GLN A 124 3.21 -4.34 -11.10
N GLN A 125 2.05 -4.14 -11.74
CA GLN A 125 0.75 -4.25 -11.07
C GLN A 125 0.62 -5.60 -10.34
N GLY A 126 0.18 -5.58 -9.09
CA GLY A 126 0.00 -6.76 -8.24
C GLY A 126 1.30 -7.28 -7.60
N VAL A 127 2.43 -6.61 -7.82
CA VAL A 127 3.69 -6.94 -7.13
C VAL A 127 3.85 -6.07 -5.89
N ALA A 128 4.08 -6.73 -4.75
CA ALA A 128 4.41 -6.07 -3.49
C ALA A 128 5.92 -5.92 -3.33
N VAL A 129 6.33 -4.78 -2.79
CA VAL A 129 7.69 -4.51 -2.29
C VAL A 129 7.66 -4.67 -0.78
N LEU A 130 8.53 -5.51 -0.24
CA LEU A 130 8.71 -5.68 1.21
C LEU A 130 10.03 -5.01 1.63
N HIS A 131 10.00 -4.20 2.67
CA HIS A 131 11.19 -3.53 3.21
C HIS A 131 11.04 -3.28 4.72
N SER A 132 12.15 -2.97 5.39
CA SER A 132 12.10 -2.46 6.77
C SER A 132 11.46 -1.06 6.80
N GLY A 133 10.75 -0.75 7.87
CA GLY A 133 10.24 0.61 8.11
C GLY A 133 11.35 1.64 8.33
#